data_AF-A0A2S6HS12-F1
#
_entry.id   AF-A0A2S6HS12-F1
#
_cell.length_a   1.000
_cell.length_b   1.000
_cell.length_c   1.000
_cell.angle_alpha   90.00
_cell.angle_beta   90.00
_cell.angle_gamma   90.00
#
_symmetry.space_group_name_H-M   'P 1'
#
loop_
_entity.id
_entity.type
_entity.pdbx_description
1 polymer ?
#
loop_
_entity_poly.entity_id
_entity_poly.type
_entity_poly.pdbx_seq_one_letter_code
_entity_poly.pdbx_strand_id
1 'polypeptide(L)'
;MFQIGEFSKLTQITIRMLRYYDEAGLLKPAEIDPWTGYRMYSADQIPVLNKIIYLRDSGFTVSEIAEALSIRDDNSLVSQLDRKQLEVEQAIKAEQEKLNKIEFAKNELLNKKSEMHYNISIKSIPGCPVLSLRRTIPDYYAEGDLWQELSAFAAEHQIQISKNTFSIYYDTEYREKDVDVELCAPVKKQGKNMDGFTFRNVEPVPMMACTMVYGAFSNIADAYLTFAQWLHENSQYEMSSPTRQIVHRGPWNESSPEKYLIEIQIPLKIK
;
A
#
# COMPACT_ATOMS: atom_id res chain seq x y z
N MET A 1 39.70 22.43 -32.52
CA MET A 1 38.32 22.97 -32.54
C MET A 1 37.56 22.30 -33.67
N PHE A 2 36.29 21.99 -33.47
CA PHE A 2 35.43 21.26 -34.39
C PHE A 2 34.15 22.04 -34.61
N GLN A 3 33.69 22.13 -35.86
CA GLN A 3 32.33 22.63 -36.12
C GLN A 3 31.31 21.69 -35.50
N ILE A 4 30.12 22.19 -35.16
CA ILE A 4 29.05 21.40 -34.53
C ILE A 4 28.73 20.09 -35.28
N GLY A 5 28.84 20.07 -36.61
CA GLY A 5 28.64 18.86 -37.42
C GLY A 5 29.75 17.83 -37.29
N GLU A 6 31.00 18.27 -37.15
CA GLU A 6 32.16 17.40 -36.90
C GLU A 6 32.12 16.87 -35.47
N PHE A 7 31.83 17.74 -34.50
CA PHE A 7 31.67 17.37 -33.10
C PHE A 7 30.52 16.37 -32.90
N SER A 8 29.41 16.56 -33.62
CA SER A 8 28.30 15.61 -33.68
C SER A 8 28.74 14.22 -34.16
N LYS A 9 29.54 14.14 -35.23
CA LYS A 9 30.08 12.86 -35.72
C LYS A 9 31.05 12.21 -34.74
N LEU A 10 31.91 13.00 -34.10
CA LEU A 10 32.90 12.50 -33.14
C LEU A 10 32.25 11.95 -31.87
N THR A 11 31.20 12.60 -31.40
CA THR A 11 30.53 12.28 -30.13
C THR A 11 29.30 11.39 -30.31
N GLN A 12 28.89 11.12 -31.55
CA GLN A 12 27.65 10.42 -31.90
C GLN A 12 26.39 11.07 -31.30
N ILE A 13 26.44 12.38 -31.02
CA ILE A 13 25.31 13.17 -30.54
C ILE A 13 24.76 14.02 -31.65
N THR A 14 23.44 14.02 -31.83
CA THR A 14 22.80 14.80 -32.89
C THR A 14 23.05 16.31 -32.70
N ILE A 15 23.18 17.04 -33.80
CA ILE A 15 23.31 18.50 -33.81
C ILE A 15 22.16 19.16 -33.01
N ARG A 16 20.94 18.60 -33.10
CA ARG A 16 19.77 19.07 -32.35
C ARG A 16 20.01 19.01 -30.83
N MET A 17 20.55 17.90 -30.33
CA MET A 17 20.86 17.73 -28.91
C MET A 17 21.99 18.65 -28.45
N LEU A 18 23.02 18.84 -29.27
CA LEU A 18 24.11 19.79 -28.96
C LEU A 18 23.59 21.24 -28.85
N ARG A 19 22.67 21.65 -29.73
CA ARG A 19 21.98 22.95 -29.63
C ARG A 19 21.11 23.05 -28.40
N TYR A 20 20.38 21.98 -28.08
CA TYR A 20 19.56 21.93 -26.87
C TYR A 20 20.40 22.07 -25.59
N TYR A 21 21.58 21.43 -25.52
CA TYR A 21 22.49 21.57 -24.39
C TYR A 21 23.14 22.96 -24.31
N ASP A 22 23.40 23.61 -25.44
CA ASP A 22 23.83 25.01 -25.48
C ASP A 22 22.73 25.94 -24.92
N GLU A 23 21.50 25.81 -25.43
CA GLU A 23 20.32 26.58 -24.99
C GLU A 23 19.99 26.36 -23.50
N ALA A 24 20.10 25.12 -23.03
CA ALA A 24 19.92 24.76 -21.62
C ALA A 24 21.13 25.14 -20.73
N GLY A 25 22.21 25.66 -21.31
CA GLY A 25 23.42 26.06 -20.58
C GLY A 25 24.27 24.90 -20.06
N LEU A 26 23.99 23.65 -20.46
CA LEU A 26 24.73 22.45 -20.05
C LEU A 26 26.07 22.32 -20.80
N LEU A 27 26.10 22.65 -22.09
CA LEU A 27 27.31 22.56 -22.91
C LEU A 27 27.35 23.68 -23.95
N LYS A 28 27.93 24.81 -23.57
CA LYS A 28 28.15 25.93 -24.48
C LYS A 28 29.27 25.62 -25.48
N PRO A 29 29.21 26.14 -26.71
CA PRO A 29 30.35 26.07 -27.62
C PRO A 29 31.56 26.74 -26.98
N ALA A 30 32.76 26.19 -27.19
CA ALA A 30 34.00 26.78 -26.72
C ALA A 30 34.26 28.16 -27.38
N GLU A 31 33.82 28.31 -28.62
CA GLU A 31 33.90 29.57 -29.36
C GLU A 31 32.74 29.70 -30.35
N ILE A 32 32.30 30.94 -30.59
CA ILE A 32 31.42 31.27 -31.71
C ILE A 32 32.26 32.08 -32.68
N ASP A 33 32.44 31.57 -33.90
CA ASP A 33 33.24 32.22 -34.94
C ASP A 33 32.68 33.64 -35.21
N PRO A 34 33.47 34.71 -35.02
CA PRO A 34 32.97 36.09 -35.11
C PRO A 34 32.49 36.51 -36.50
N TRP A 35 32.96 35.85 -37.56
CA TRP A 35 32.71 36.23 -38.95
C TRP A 35 31.55 35.45 -39.57
N THR A 36 31.37 34.21 -39.15
CA THR A 36 30.39 33.27 -39.72
C THR A 36 29.27 32.91 -38.77
N GLY A 37 29.43 33.16 -37.46
CA GLY A 37 28.49 32.77 -36.42
C GLY A 37 28.45 31.25 -36.14
N TYR A 38 29.40 30.48 -36.69
CA TYR A 38 29.45 29.04 -36.45
C TYR A 38 29.87 28.71 -35.02
N ARG A 39 29.19 27.72 -34.44
CA ARG A 39 29.53 27.15 -33.12
C ARG A 39 30.69 26.18 -33.26
N MET A 40 31.72 26.41 -32.46
CA MET A 40 32.95 25.64 -32.43
C MET A 40 33.12 24.97 -31.06
N TYR A 41 33.45 23.68 -31.06
CA TYR A 41 33.61 22.87 -29.86
C TYR A 41 35.06 22.34 -29.74
N SER A 42 35.56 22.17 -28.52
CA SER A 42 36.88 21.58 -28.26
C SER A 42 36.80 20.08 -27.95
N ALA A 43 37.88 19.34 -28.20
CA ALA A 43 38.04 17.96 -27.71
C ALA A 43 37.92 17.90 -26.16
N ASP A 44 38.34 18.94 -25.47
CA ASP A 44 38.31 19.02 -24.00
C ASP A 44 36.88 19.05 -23.43
N GLN A 45 35.89 19.32 -24.28
CA GLN A 45 34.47 19.32 -23.89
C GLN A 45 33.84 17.92 -23.95
N ILE A 46 34.52 16.94 -24.54
CA ILE A 46 34.00 15.56 -24.67
C ILE A 46 33.77 14.90 -23.30
N PRO A 47 34.67 14.99 -22.30
CA PRO A 47 34.41 14.44 -20.97
C PRO A 47 33.16 15.02 -20.31
N VAL A 48 32.94 16.33 -20.44
CA VAL A 48 31.76 17.02 -19.91
C VAL A 48 30.49 16.53 -20.61
N LEU A 49 30.53 16.41 -21.93
CA LEU A 49 29.42 15.86 -22.72
C LEU A 49 29.08 14.42 -22.31
N ASN A 50 30.10 13.57 -22.10
CA ASN A 50 29.89 12.19 -21.64
C ASN A 50 29.22 12.15 -20.26
N LYS A 51 29.59 13.04 -19.34
CA LYS A 51 28.93 13.16 -18.03
C LYS A 51 27.45 13.58 -18.17
N ILE A 52 27.15 14.55 -19.05
CA ILE A 52 25.77 14.96 -19.36
C ILE A 52 24.95 13.77 -19.87
N ILE A 53 25.51 13.01 -20.81
CA ILE A 53 24.84 11.84 -21.40
C ILE A 53 24.57 10.79 -20.33
N TYR A 54 25.56 10.45 -19.51
CA TYR A 54 25.42 9.45 -18.46
C TYR A 54 24.31 9.79 -17.46
N LEU A 55 24.27 11.04 -16.99
CA LEU A 55 23.23 11.50 -16.07
C LEU A 55 21.85 11.51 -16.72
N ARG A 56 21.74 11.99 -17.97
CA ARG A 56 20.48 11.94 -18.72
C ARG A 56 19.97 10.51 -18.86
N ASP A 57 20.84 9.58 -19.23
CA ASP A 57 20.47 8.17 -19.46
C ASP A 57 20.13 7.45 -18.14
N SER A 58 20.61 8.00 -17.02
CA SER A 58 20.25 7.58 -15.66
C SER A 58 18.97 8.26 -15.13
N GLY A 59 18.24 9.00 -15.99
CA GLY A 59 16.95 9.58 -15.65
C GLY A 59 17.00 10.94 -14.96
N PHE A 60 18.16 11.62 -14.98
CA PHE A 60 18.26 13.00 -14.49
C PHE A 60 17.61 13.97 -15.49
N THR A 61 16.83 14.91 -14.95
CA THR A 61 16.30 16.06 -15.68
C THR A 61 17.41 17.05 -16.01
N VAL A 62 17.17 17.92 -17.00
CA VAL A 62 18.13 18.95 -17.40
C VAL A 62 18.54 19.87 -16.25
N SER A 63 17.62 20.18 -15.34
CA SER A 63 17.92 20.99 -14.15
C SER A 63 18.86 20.26 -13.19
N GLU A 64 18.61 18.99 -12.92
CA GLU A 64 19.47 18.19 -12.04
C GLU A 64 20.86 17.97 -12.66
N ILE A 65 20.94 17.79 -13.98
CA ILE A 65 22.22 17.69 -14.69
C ILE A 65 23.00 19.00 -14.54
N ALA A 66 22.36 20.16 -14.71
CA ALA A 66 23.02 21.45 -14.54
C ALA A 66 23.60 21.62 -13.14
N GLU A 67 22.84 21.22 -12.11
CA GLU A 67 23.28 21.23 -10.71
C GLU A 67 24.49 20.30 -10.52
N ALA A 68 24.40 19.05 -11.00
CA ALA A 68 25.46 18.03 -10.90
C ALA A 68 26.78 18.41 -11.63
N LEU A 69 26.70 19.24 -12.68
CA LEU A 69 27.88 19.79 -13.37
C LEU A 69 28.50 20.98 -12.63
N SER A 70 27.71 21.71 -11.83
CA SER A 70 28.17 22.87 -11.06
C SER A 70 28.90 22.51 -9.77
N ILE A 71 28.63 21.31 -9.23
CA ILE A 71 29.23 20.78 -8.02
C ILE A 71 30.71 20.42 -8.27
N ARG A 72 31.60 20.96 -7.43
CA ARG A 72 33.05 20.67 -7.44
C ARG A 72 33.49 19.70 -6.36
N ASP A 73 32.59 19.35 -5.44
CA ASP A 73 32.83 18.44 -4.32
C ASP A 73 32.23 17.07 -4.64
N ASP A 74 33.07 16.04 -4.63
CA ASP A 74 32.66 14.68 -4.99
C ASP A 74 31.60 14.12 -4.03
N ASN A 75 31.61 14.50 -2.75
CA ASN A 75 30.62 14.03 -1.77
C ASN A 75 29.21 14.56 -2.07
N SER A 76 29.11 15.82 -2.48
CA SER A 76 27.84 16.45 -2.88
C SER A 76 27.27 15.82 -4.16
N LEU A 77 28.14 15.41 -5.10
CA LEU A 77 27.71 14.70 -6.31
C LEU A 77 27.21 13.29 -5.98
N VAL A 78 27.92 12.54 -5.12
CA VAL A 78 27.48 11.22 -4.64
C VAL A 78 26.12 11.32 -3.96
N SER A 79 25.91 12.33 -3.11
CA SER A 79 24.63 12.54 -2.43
C SER A 79 23.45 12.75 -3.39
N GLN A 80 23.68 13.42 -4.53
CA GLN A 80 22.65 13.57 -5.57
C GLN A 80 22.36 12.25 -6.30
N LEU A 81 23.38 11.43 -6.55
CA LEU A 81 23.22 10.10 -7.12
C LEU A 81 22.43 9.19 -6.16
N ASP A 82 22.74 9.23 -4.87
CA ASP A 82 22.01 8.46 -3.84
C ASP A 82 20.53 8.86 -3.78
N ARG A 83 20.23 10.16 -3.84
CA ARG A 83 18.85 10.64 -3.92
C ARG A 83 18.13 10.09 -5.15
N LYS A 84 18.79 10.09 -6.32
CA LYS A 84 18.21 9.54 -7.54
C LYS A 84 17.99 8.04 -7.46
N GLN A 85 18.90 7.32 -6.84
CA GLN A 85 18.75 5.89 -6.59
C GLN A 85 17.49 5.61 -5.76
N LEU A 86 17.28 6.35 -4.67
CA LEU A 86 16.09 6.20 -3.84
C LEU A 86 14.78 6.51 -4.61
N GLU A 87 14.77 7.54 -5.46
CA GLU A 87 13.62 7.85 -6.32
C GLU A 87 13.29 6.68 -7.26
N VAL A 88 14.31 6.10 -7.89
CA VAL A 88 14.14 4.95 -8.80
C VAL A 88 13.65 3.71 -8.03
N GLU A 89 14.20 3.42 -6.86
CA GLU A 89 13.77 2.30 -6.01
C GLU A 89 12.30 2.43 -5.57
N GLN A 90 11.87 3.65 -5.23
CA GLN A 90 10.47 3.93 -4.90
C GLN A 90 9.54 3.72 -6.11
N ALA A 91 9.97 4.16 -7.30
CA ALA A 91 9.21 3.93 -8.53
C ALA A 91 9.08 2.43 -8.85
N ILE A 92 10.16 1.66 -8.70
CA ILE A 92 10.14 0.20 -8.87
C ILE A 92 9.14 -0.45 -7.91
N LYS A 93 9.14 -0.05 -6.63
CA LYS A 93 8.17 -0.57 -5.65
C LYS A 93 6.73 -0.27 -6.07
N ALA A 94 6.44 0.95 -6.50
CA ALA A 94 5.10 1.34 -6.94
C ALA A 94 4.65 0.57 -8.19
N GLU A 95 5.55 0.33 -9.16
CA GLU A 95 5.24 -0.50 -10.34
C GLU A 95 5.04 -1.97 -9.97
N GLN A 96 5.79 -2.50 -9.00
CA GLN A 96 5.59 -3.86 -8.48
C GLN A 96 4.22 -4.02 -7.80
N GLU A 97 3.77 -3.01 -7.05
CA GLU A 97 2.42 -3.00 -6.47
C GLU A 97 1.33 -3.01 -7.56
N LYS A 98 1.52 -2.26 -8.66
CA LYS A 98 0.60 -2.32 -9.81
C LYS A 98 0.58 -3.69 -10.47
N LEU A 99 1.74 -4.34 -10.65
CA LEU A 99 1.83 -5.70 -11.16
C LEU A 99 1.07 -6.69 -10.27
N ASN A 100 1.21 -6.58 -8.95
CA ASN A 100 0.47 -7.43 -8.01
C ASN A 100 -1.05 -7.25 -8.14
N LYS A 101 -1.53 -6.01 -8.33
CA LYS A 101 -2.97 -5.74 -8.59
C LYS A 101 -3.45 -6.36 -9.90
N ILE A 102 -2.63 -6.32 -10.95
CA ILE A 102 -2.95 -6.94 -12.25
C ILE A 102 -3.02 -8.47 -12.11
N GLU A 103 -2.07 -9.09 -11.41
CA GLU A 103 -2.07 -10.53 -11.15
C GLU A 103 -3.28 -10.96 -10.31
N PHE A 104 -3.62 -10.18 -9.28
CA PHE A 104 -4.86 -10.38 -8.53
C PHE A 104 -6.08 -10.35 -9.44
N ALA A 105 -6.23 -9.32 -10.28
CA ALA A 105 -7.36 -9.21 -11.20
C ALA A 105 -7.42 -10.36 -12.23
N LYS A 106 -6.27 -10.87 -12.71
CA LYS A 106 -6.23 -12.05 -13.58
C LYS A 106 -6.72 -13.29 -12.86
N ASN A 107 -6.27 -13.52 -11.63
CA ASN A 107 -6.69 -14.66 -10.83
C ASN A 107 -8.19 -14.61 -10.54
N GLU A 108 -8.74 -13.44 -10.21
CA GLU A 108 -10.19 -13.23 -10.05
C GLU A 108 -10.97 -13.62 -11.30
N LEU A 109 -10.51 -13.20 -12.49
CA LEU A 109 -11.16 -13.55 -13.76
C LEU A 109 -11.07 -15.04 -14.10
N LEU A 110 -9.97 -15.70 -13.74
CA LEU A 110 -9.74 -17.13 -13.99
C LEU A 110 -10.43 -18.03 -12.97
N ASN A 111 -10.56 -17.58 -11.71
CA ASN A 111 -11.13 -18.32 -10.59
C ASN A 111 -12.66 -18.26 -10.49
N LYS A 112 -13.34 -17.56 -11.42
CA LYS A 112 -14.81 -17.63 -11.62
C LYS A 112 -15.39 -19.04 -11.84
N LYS A 113 -14.58 -20.12 -11.77
CA LYS A 113 -14.99 -21.53 -11.85
C LYS A 113 -15.00 -22.29 -10.53
N SER A 114 -14.57 -21.71 -9.42
CA SER A 114 -14.83 -22.32 -8.11
C SER A 114 -16.11 -21.70 -7.56
N GLU A 115 -17.22 -22.41 -7.72
CA GLU A 115 -18.48 -22.15 -7.00
C GLU A 115 -18.24 -22.30 -5.49
N MET A 116 -17.58 -21.32 -4.87
CA MET A 116 -17.56 -21.18 -3.42
C MET A 116 -18.95 -20.70 -3.00
N HIS A 117 -19.85 -21.65 -2.75
CA HIS A 117 -21.15 -21.37 -2.17
C HIS A 117 -20.98 -21.01 -0.69
N TYR A 118 -20.88 -19.72 -0.40
CA TYR A 118 -20.95 -19.21 0.96
C TYR A 118 -22.38 -19.37 1.48
N ASN A 119 -22.55 -20.14 2.55
CA ASN A 119 -23.84 -20.30 3.21
C ASN A 119 -24.02 -19.20 4.27
N ILE A 120 -25.02 -18.33 4.07
CA ILE A 120 -25.34 -17.26 5.01
C ILE A 120 -26.40 -17.76 5.99
N SER A 121 -26.04 -17.73 7.27
CA SER A 121 -26.93 -18.08 8.37
C SER A 121 -27.26 -16.84 9.19
N ILE A 122 -28.53 -16.69 9.57
CA ILE A 122 -28.93 -15.64 10.52
C ILE A 122 -28.95 -16.25 11.92
N LYS A 123 -28.24 -15.63 12.86
CA LYS A 123 -28.22 -16.02 14.26
C LYS A 123 -28.25 -14.82 15.19
N SER A 124 -28.72 -15.04 16.42
CA SER A 124 -28.58 -14.07 17.51
C SER A 124 -27.19 -14.22 18.14
N ILE A 125 -26.50 -13.10 18.33
CA ILE A 125 -25.20 -13.03 18.98
C ILE A 125 -25.38 -12.38 20.35
N PRO A 126 -25.07 -13.08 21.45
CA PRO A 126 -25.17 -12.50 22.78
C PRO A 126 -24.11 -11.41 22.97
N GLY A 127 -24.45 -10.43 23.80
CA GLY A 127 -23.48 -9.47 24.30
C GLY A 127 -22.46 -10.15 25.21
N CYS A 128 -21.27 -9.57 25.32
CA CYS A 128 -20.23 -10.11 26.21
C CYS A 128 -19.32 -9.00 26.76
N PRO A 129 -18.78 -9.19 27.97
CA PRO A 129 -17.71 -8.33 28.49
C PRO A 129 -16.42 -8.59 27.71
N VAL A 130 -15.76 -7.51 27.28
CA VAL A 130 -14.51 -7.54 26.52
C VAL A 130 -13.50 -6.59 27.15
N LEU A 131 -12.23 -6.95 27.02
CA LEU A 131 -11.13 -5.99 26.95
C LEU A 131 -11.05 -5.55 25.48
N SER A 132 -11.13 -4.24 25.23
CA SER A 132 -11.06 -3.70 23.88
C SER A 132 -10.01 -2.60 23.71
N LEU A 133 -9.52 -2.50 22.48
CA LEU A 133 -8.60 -1.47 22.02
C LEU A 133 -9.09 -0.96 20.66
N ARG A 134 -9.48 0.32 20.58
CA ARG A 134 -9.95 0.97 19.35
C ARG A 134 -8.92 1.96 18.84
N ARG A 135 -8.56 1.84 17.56
CA ARG A 135 -7.60 2.71 16.88
C ARG A 135 -8.02 2.93 15.43
N THR A 136 -7.53 4.03 14.87
CA THR A 136 -7.43 4.19 13.43
C THR A 136 -6.11 3.61 12.97
N ILE A 137 -6.14 2.61 12.09
CA ILE A 137 -4.96 1.90 11.58
C ILE A 137 -4.70 2.25 10.10
N PRO A 138 -3.45 2.23 9.63
CA PRO A 138 -3.12 2.66 8.27
C PRO A 138 -3.73 1.76 7.18
N ASP A 139 -3.94 0.47 7.45
CA ASP A 139 -4.61 -0.50 6.60
C ASP A 139 -5.03 -1.73 7.43
N TYR A 140 -5.75 -2.68 6.83
CA TYR A 140 -6.22 -3.90 7.50
C TYR A 140 -5.09 -4.85 7.95
N TYR A 141 -3.88 -4.77 7.38
CA TYR A 141 -2.77 -5.64 7.76
C TYR A 141 -2.11 -5.22 9.08
N ALA A 142 -2.23 -3.94 9.45
CA ALA A 142 -1.76 -3.40 10.72
C ALA A 142 -2.55 -3.90 11.95
N GLU A 143 -3.66 -4.63 11.74
CA GLU A 143 -4.43 -5.25 12.82
C GLU A 143 -3.58 -6.23 13.66
N GLY A 144 -2.61 -6.90 13.03
CA GLY A 144 -1.72 -7.84 13.70
C GLY A 144 -0.88 -7.20 14.82
N ASP A 145 -0.35 -6.01 14.58
CA ASP A 145 0.44 -5.26 15.57
C ASP A 145 -0.46 -4.83 16.74
N LEU A 146 -1.69 -4.42 16.44
CA LEU A 146 -2.67 -4.02 17.44
C LEU A 146 -3.13 -5.22 18.31
N TRP A 147 -3.22 -6.43 17.73
CA TRP A 147 -3.45 -7.66 18.50
C TRP A 147 -2.28 -8.02 19.40
N GLN A 148 -1.04 -7.79 18.97
CA GLN A 148 0.14 -7.98 19.80
C GLN A 148 0.15 -7.02 20.99
N GLU A 149 -0.18 -5.75 20.76
CA GLU A 149 -0.33 -4.73 21.81
C GLU A 149 -1.38 -5.14 22.85
N LEU A 150 -2.59 -5.52 22.42
CA LEU A 150 -3.65 -5.99 23.31
C LEU A 150 -3.24 -7.24 24.09
N SER A 151 -2.58 -8.18 23.44
CA SER A 151 -2.11 -9.42 24.07
C SER A 151 -1.01 -9.15 25.11
N ALA A 152 -0.09 -8.24 24.83
CA ALA A 152 0.96 -7.84 25.76
C ALA A 152 0.37 -7.17 27.01
N PHE A 153 -0.55 -6.23 26.82
CA PHE A 153 -1.26 -5.58 27.93
C PHE A 153 -2.00 -6.59 28.80
N ALA A 154 -2.73 -7.52 28.18
CA ALA A 154 -3.45 -8.57 28.89
C ALA A 154 -2.51 -9.47 29.69
N ALA A 155 -1.35 -9.84 29.13
CA ALA A 155 -0.35 -10.65 29.81
C ALA A 155 0.28 -9.93 31.01
N GLU A 156 0.69 -8.67 30.84
CA GLU A 156 1.28 -7.84 31.90
C GLU A 156 0.34 -7.70 33.10
N HIS A 157 -0.94 -7.47 32.84
CA HIS A 157 -1.96 -7.26 33.87
C HIS A 157 -2.66 -8.56 34.32
N GLN A 158 -2.18 -9.73 33.88
CA GLN A 158 -2.73 -11.05 34.20
C GLN A 158 -4.24 -11.18 33.88
N ILE A 159 -4.68 -10.52 32.81
CA ILE A 159 -6.07 -10.55 32.33
C ILE A 159 -6.28 -11.81 31.50
N GLN A 160 -7.18 -12.68 31.94
CA GLN A 160 -7.55 -13.87 31.18
C GLN A 160 -8.52 -13.51 30.04
N ILE A 161 -7.99 -13.45 28.82
CA ILE A 161 -8.77 -13.29 27.58
C ILE A 161 -9.18 -14.64 26.99
N SER A 162 -10.33 -14.67 26.32
CA SER A 162 -10.83 -15.81 25.54
C SER A 162 -10.11 -15.93 24.20
N LYS A 163 -10.10 -17.15 23.63
CA LYS A 163 -9.62 -17.39 22.25
C LYS A 163 -10.57 -16.86 21.19
N ASN A 164 -11.85 -16.62 21.53
CA ASN A 164 -12.86 -16.15 20.59
C ASN A 164 -12.81 -14.62 20.49
N THR A 165 -11.65 -14.09 20.14
CA THR A 165 -11.44 -12.66 19.89
C THR A 165 -12.09 -12.25 18.58
N PHE A 166 -12.40 -10.98 18.43
CA PHE A 166 -13.07 -10.45 17.25
C PHE A 166 -12.78 -8.98 17.06
N SER A 167 -13.03 -8.49 15.85
CA SER A 167 -12.77 -7.11 15.45
C SER A 167 -14.07 -6.48 14.99
N ILE A 168 -14.32 -5.24 15.42
CA ILE A 168 -15.48 -4.45 15.04
C ILE A 168 -15.00 -3.30 14.15
N TYR A 169 -15.59 -3.16 12.98
CA TYR A 169 -15.27 -2.10 12.02
C TYR A 169 -16.36 -1.01 12.05
N TYR A 170 -15.96 0.22 12.38
CA TYR A 170 -16.89 1.33 12.60
C TYR A 170 -17.10 2.23 11.39
N ASP A 171 -16.25 2.10 10.36
CA ASP A 171 -16.40 2.88 9.13
C ASP A 171 -17.77 2.58 8.46
N THR A 172 -18.43 3.64 8.01
CA THR A 172 -19.71 3.54 7.28
C THR A 172 -19.52 3.22 5.80
N GLU A 173 -18.27 3.31 5.32
CA GLU A 173 -17.86 3.09 3.94
C GLU A 173 -16.57 2.26 3.91
N TYR A 174 -16.28 1.62 2.77
CA TYR A 174 -14.99 0.96 2.60
C TYR A 174 -13.86 1.98 2.53
N ARG A 175 -12.76 1.69 3.25
CA ARG A 175 -11.56 2.52 3.25
C ARG A 175 -10.33 1.67 2.99
N GLU A 176 -9.50 2.11 2.05
CA GLU A 176 -8.19 1.49 1.82
C GLU A 176 -7.17 1.85 2.91
N LYS A 177 -7.37 3.01 3.57
CA LYS A 177 -6.50 3.56 4.60
C LYS A 177 -7.28 4.23 5.71
N ASP A 178 -6.63 4.42 6.86
CA ASP A 178 -7.22 5.08 8.03
C ASP A 178 -8.52 4.39 8.49
N VAL A 179 -8.40 3.08 8.71
CA VAL A 179 -9.50 2.17 9.08
C VAL A 179 -9.79 2.29 10.58
N ASP A 180 -11.03 2.56 10.97
CA ASP A 180 -11.47 2.65 12.36
C ASP A 180 -11.94 1.28 12.88
N VAL A 181 -11.07 0.64 13.67
CA VAL A 181 -11.27 -0.73 14.16
C VAL A 181 -11.16 -0.81 15.68
N GLU A 182 -12.02 -1.61 16.29
CA GLU A 182 -11.95 -2.01 17.69
C GLU A 182 -11.67 -3.51 17.81
N LEU A 183 -10.51 -3.85 18.37
CA LEU A 183 -10.21 -5.23 18.75
C LEU A 183 -10.90 -5.55 20.06
N CYS A 184 -11.58 -6.69 20.12
CA CYS A 184 -12.35 -7.14 21.27
C CYS A 184 -11.90 -8.54 21.69
N ALA A 185 -11.37 -8.64 22.91
CA ALA A 185 -11.00 -9.89 23.54
C ALA A 185 -11.97 -10.18 24.70
N PRO A 186 -12.86 -11.18 24.60
CA PRO A 186 -13.79 -11.49 25.69
C PRO A 186 -13.06 -11.84 26.98
N VAL A 187 -13.55 -11.32 28.10
CA VAL A 187 -12.96 -11.52 29.44
C VAL A 187 -13.99 -12.08 30.42
N LYS A 188 -13.55 -12.83 31.42
CA LYS A 188 -14.45 -13.33 32.48
C LYS A 188 -14.75 -12.31 33.57
N LYS A 189 -13.83 -11.37 33.81
CA LYS A 189 -13.91 -10.36 34.86
C LYS A 189 -13.63 -9.00 34.25
N GLN A 190 -14.43 -8.00 34.61
CA GLN A 190 -14.15 -6.61 34.26
C GLN A 190 -12.98 -6.08 35.08
N GLY A 191 -12.18 -5.23 34.45
CA GLY A 191 -11.09 -4.48 35.08
C GLY A 191 -11.35 -2.98 35.00
N LYS A 192 -10.30 -2.20 35.24
CA LYS A 192 -10.34 -0.74 35.08
C LYS A 192 -9.75 -0.36 33.73
N ASN A 193 -10.34 0.64 33.08
CA ASN A 193 -9.79 1.21 31.86
C ASN A 193 -8.44 1.87 32.16
N MET A 194 -7.48 1.68 31.28
CA MET A 194 -6.10 2.15 31.44
C MET A 194 -5.44 2.26 30.08
N ASP A 195 -4.65 3.31 29.84
CA ASP A 195 -3.78 3.47 28.66
C ASP A 195 -4.44 3.23 27.28
N GLY A 196 -5.74 3.56 27.16
CA GLY A 196 -6.52 3.35 25.93
C GLY A 196 -7.19 1.98 25.83
N PHE A 197 -6.88 1.04 26.72
CA PHE A 197 -7.56 -0.23 26.88
C PHE A 197 -8.84 -0.05 27.71
N THR A 198 -9.93 -0.59 27.19
CA THR A 198 -11.26 -0.39 27.76
C THR A 198 -11.91 -1.71 28.13
N PHE A 199 -12.41 -1.83 29.36
CA PHE A 199 -13.33 -2.90 29.73
C PHE A 199 -14.76 -2.43 29.48
N ARG A 200 -15.46 -3.09 28.58
CA ARG A 200 -16.87 -2.78 28.29
C ARG A 200 -17.66 -4.01 27.93
N ASN A 201 -18.98 -3.86 27.94
CA ASN A 201 -19.86 -4.86 27.35
C ASN A 201 -20.09 -4.50 25.87
N VAL A 202 -19.94 -5.49 25.00
CA VAL A 202 -20.46 -5.43 23.63
C VAL A 202 -21.93 -5.80 23.69
N GLU A 203 -22.77 -5.01 23.02
CA GLU A 203 -24.22 -5.19 23.01
C GLU A 203 -24.63 -6.47 22.24
N PRO A 204 -25.72 -7.14 22.64
CA PRO A 204 -26.27 -8.26 21.88
C PRO A 204 -26.79 -7.80 20.52
N VAL A 205 -26.62 -8.65 19.50
CA VAL A 205 -27.13 -8.44 18.15
C VAL A 205 -28.14 -9.53 17.84
N PRO A 206 -29.47 -9.23 17.81
CA PRO A 206 -30.50 -10.25 17.69
C PRO A 206 -30.54 -10.91 16.31
N MET A 207 -30.13 -10.19 15.26
CA MET A 207 -30.05 -10.69 13.90
C MET A 207 -28.69 -10.35 13.31
N MET A 208 -27.83 -11.36 13.25
CA MET A 208 -26.52 -11.28 12.63
C MET A 208 -26.49 -12.27 11.47
N ALA A 209 -26.26 -11.78 10.26
CA ALA A 209 -25.90 -12.64 9.16
C ALA A 209 -24.44 -13.06 9.31
N CYS A 210 -24.18 -14.37 9.22
CA CYS A 210 -22.86 -14.93 9.40
C CYS A 210 -22.52 -15.89 8.26
N THR A 211 -21.29 -15.77 7.76
CA THR A 211 -20.73 -16.67 6.76
C THR A 211 -19.29 -17.00 7.09
N MET A 212 -18.88 -18.23 6.74
CA MET A 212 -17.50 -18.71 6.92
C MET A 212 -16.75 -18.57 5.60
N VAL A 213 -15.59 -17.92 5.65
CA VAL A 213 -14.69 -17.72 4.52
C VAL A 213 -13.46 -18.59 4.71
N TYR A 214 -13.20 -19.47 3.74
CA TYR A 214 -12.02 -20.34 3.72
C TYR A 214 -10.99 -19.77 2.77
N GLY A 215 -9.72 -19.86 3.15
CA GLY A 215 -8.60 -19.39 2.35
C GLY A 215 -8.15 -17.97 2.69
N ALA A 216 -7.26 -17.42 1.87
CA ALA A 216 -6.61 -16.16 2.12
C ALA A 216 -7.61 -15.00 2.29
N PHE A 217 -7.20 -13.92 2.95
CA PHE A 217 -8.05 -12.75 3.19
C PHE A 217 -8.60 -12.11 1.90
N SER A 218 -7.99 -12.35 0.74
CA SER A 218 -8.54 -11.99 -0.57
C SER A 218 -9.95 -12.54 -0.81
N ASN A 219 -10.27 -13.72 -0.28
CA ASN A 219 -11.55 -14.40 -0.49
C ASN A 219 -12.72 -13.70 0.23
N ILE A 220 -12.43 -12.75 1.12
CA ILE A 220 -13.44 -11.93 1.81
C ILE A 220 -14.27 -11.12 0.78
N ALA A 221 -13.66 -10.68 -0.32
CA ALA A 221 -14.35 -9.94 -1.37
C ALA A 221 -15.50 -10.76 -1.99
N ASP A 222 -15.25 -12.03 -2.30
CA ASP A 222 -16.28 -12.94 -2.82
C ASP A 222 -17.40 -13.20 -1.80
N ALA A 223 -17.06 -13.30 -0.52
CA ALA A 223 -18.06 -13.48 0.53
C ALA A 223 -19.00 -12.26 0.63
N TYR A 224 -18.49 -11.05 0.47
CA TYR A 224 -19.32 -9.84 0.38
C TYR A 224 -20.17 -9.81 -0.89
N LEU A 225 -19.68 -10.33 -2.02
CA LEU A 225 -20.48 -10.48 -3.24
C LEU A 225 -21.66 -11.44 -3.03
N THR A 226 -21.42 -12.61 -2.45
CA THR A 226 -22.51 -13.55 -2.11
C THR A 226 -23.46 -12.95 -1.09
N PHE A 227 -22.96 -12.19 -0.11
CA PHE A 227 -23.80 -11.47 0.83
C PHE A 227 -24.69 -10.42 0.17
N ALA A 228 -24.18 -9.68 -0.80
CA ALA A 228 -24.97 -8.73 -1.58
C ALA A 228 -26.09 -9.42 -2.38
N GLN A 229 -25.79 -10.57 -3.00
CA GLN A 229 -26.80 -11.39 -3.70
C GLN A 229 -27.86 -11.91 -2.73
N TRP A 230 -27.44 -12.42 -1.57
CA TRP A 230 -28.35 -12.91 -0.54
C TRP A 230 -29.26 -11.80 0.02
N LEU A 231 -28.75 -10.59 0.24
CA LEU A 231 -29.56 -9.44 0.65
C LEU A 231 -30.58 -9.05 -0.44
N HIS A 232 -30.22 -9.18 -1.71
CA HIS A 232 -31.15 -8.95 -2.82
C HIS A 232 -32.30 -9.96 -2.82
N GLU A 233 -32.00 -11.24 -2.62
CA GLU A 233 -32.99 -12.31 -2.51
C GLU A 233 -33.83 -12.23 -1.23
N ASN A 234 -33.26 -11.70 -0.14
CA ASN A 234 -33.91 -11.52 1.16
C ASN A 234 -34.21 -10.05 1.44
N SER A 235 -34.96 -9.44 0.51
CA SER A 235 -35.23 -7.99 0.47
C SER A 235 -35.87 -7.39 1.74
N GLN A 236 -36.43 -8.22 2.63
CA GLN A 236 -36.94 -7.81 3.94
C GLN A 236 -35.85 -7.36 4.92
N TYR A 237 -34.58 -7.68 4.66
CA TYR A 237 -33.46 -7.29 5.49
C TYR A 237 -32.69 -6.10 4.91
N GLU A 238 -32.10 -5.31 5.80
CA GLU A 238 -31.06 -4.33 5.51
C GLU A 238 -29.84 -4.60 6.40
N MET A 239 -28.64 -4.39 5.87
CA MET A 239 -27.42 -4.43 6.68
C MET A 239 -27.28 -3.17 7.52
N SER A 240 -26.62 -3.30 8.67
CA SER A 240 -26.31 -2.18 9.56
C SER A 240 -24.89 -2.28 10.10
N SER A 241 -24.31 -1.12 10.41
CA SER A 241 -22.99 -0.99 11.02
C SER A 241 -23.08 -0.94 12.55
N PRO A 242 -22.00 -1.27 13.28
CA PRO A 242 -20.70 -1.73 12.77
C PRO A 242 -20.69 -3.22 12.39
N THR A 243 -19.86 -3.61 11.42
CA THR A 243 -19.67 -5.03 11.07
C THR A 243 -18.62 -5.66 11.98
N ARG A 244 -18.64 -6.99 12.08
CA ARG A 244 -17.72 -7.75 12.93
C ARG A 244 -17.04 -8.87 12.14
N GLN A 245 -15.78 -9.13 12.44
CA GLN A 245 -15.01 -10.24 11.89
C GLN A 245 -14.40 -11.08 13.01
N ILE A 246 -14.39 -12.40 12.81
CA ILE A 246 -13.68 -13.35 13.68
C ILE A 246 -12.70 -14.11 12.81
N VAL A 247 -11.43 -14.16 13.20
CA VAL A 247 -10.43 -14.99 12.50
C VAL A 247 -10.17 -16.22 13.36
N HIS A 248 -10.80 -17.34 12.99
CA HIS A 248 -10.65 -18.62 13.70
C HIS A 248 -9.28 -19.25 13.44
N ARG A 249 -8.77 -19.12 12.20
CA ARG A 249 -7.42 -19.53 11.80
C ARG A 249 -6.80 -18.44 10.93
N GLY A 250 -5.59 -18.02 11.28
CA GLY A 250 -4.87 -16.92 10.63
C GLY A 250 -3.35 -17.06 10.81
N PRO A 251 -2.57 -16.04 10.41
CA PRO A 251 -1.10 -16.11 10.35
C PRO A 251 -0.39 -16.50 11.65
N TRP A 252 -1.01 -16.28 12.80
CA TRP A 252 -0.45 -16.60 14.12
C TRP A 252 -0.56 -18.08 14.51
N ASN A 253 -1.43 -18.86 13.85
CA ASN A 253 -1.64 -20.28 14.16
C ASN A 253 -1.76 -21.20 12.95
N GLU A 254 -1.74 -20.65 11.74
CA GLU A 254 -1.76 -21.38 10.48
C GLU A 254 -0.78 -20.73 9.51
N SER A 255 0.13 -21.51 8.94
CA SER A 255 1.17 -21.01 8.04
C SER A 255 0.72 -20.94 6.58
N SER A 256 -0.33 -21.71 6.21
CA SER A 256 -0.86 -21.74 4.86
C SER A 256 -2.10 -20.84 4.74
N PRO A 257 -2.05 -19.76 3.93
CA PRO A 257 -3.21 -18.88 3.71
C PRO A 257 -4.46 -19.61 3.23
N GLU A 258 -4.29 -20.68 2.44
CA GLU A 258 -5.39 -21.52 1.92
C GLU A 258 -6.20 -22.23 3.03
N LYS A 259 -5.64 -22.32 4.24
CA LYS A 259 -6.29 -22.96 5.40
C LYS A 259 -6.88 -21.95 6.39
N TYR A 260 -6.74 -20.65 6.13
CA TYR A 260 -7.35 -19.63 6.97
C TYR A 260 -8.86 -19.83 7.02
N LEU A 261 -9.43 -19.41 8.15
CA LEU A 261 -10.85 -19.53 8.41
C LEU A 261 -11.32 -18.26 9.11
N ILE A 262 -12.10 -17.48 8.38
CA ILE A 262 -12.66 -16.21 8.82
C ILE A 262 -14.17 -16.36 8.92
N GLU A 263 -14.79 -15.73 9.91
CA GLU A 263 -16.24 -15.58 9.99
C GLU A 263 -16.57 -14.09 9.87
N ILE A 264 -17.34 -13.74 8.85
CA ILE A 264 -17.88 -12.39 8.67
C ILE A 264 -19.24 -12.35 9.35
N GLN A 265 -19.47 -11.31 10.15
CA GLN A 265 -20.70 -11.09 10.91
C GLN A 265 -21.25 -9.68 10.61
N ILE A 266 -22.40 -9.63 9.94
CA ILE A 266 -23.04 -8.39 9.52
C ILE A 266 -24.39 -8.24 10.23
N PRO A 267 -24.56 -7.21 11.09
CA PRO A 267 -25.84 -6.96 11.74
C PRO A 267 -26.95 -6.65 10.73
N LEU A 268 -28.12 -7.22 10.94
CA LEU A 268 -29.30 -7.00 10.10
C LEU A 268 -30.39 -6.24 10.86
N LYS A 269 -31.17 -5.45 10.11
CA LYS A 269 -32.47 -4.92 10.54
C LYS A 269 -33.55 -5.38 9.56
N ILE A 270 -34.79 -5.42 10.04
CA ILE A 270 -35.96 -5.65 9.17
C ILE A 270 -36.43 -4.29 8.66
N LYS A 271 -36.73 -4.20 7.38
CA LYS A 271 -37.29 -3.01 6.73
C LYS A 271 -38.74 -2.75 7.13
#